data_AF-A0A9W6TSL6-F1
#
_entry.id   AF-A0A9W6TSL6-F1
#
_cell.length_a   1.000
_cell.length_b   1.000
_cell.length_c   1.000
_cell.angle_alpha   90.00
_cell.angle_beta   90.00
_cell.angle_gamma   90.00
#
_symmetry.space_group_name_H-M   'P 1'
#
loop_
_entity.id
_entity.type
_entity.pdbx_description
1 polymer ?
#
loop_
_entity_poly.entity_id
_entity_poly.type
_entity_poly.pdbx_seq_one_letter_code
_entity_poly.pdbx_strand_id
1 'polypeptide(L)'
;MLSDEIPVIRELLQLPTPTRFVQDGAPAHRAKATTAYLKELKLESMGHPPQSRDLNPIENLWGIVKAELHKTPATDLDDLRGN
;
A
#
# COMPACT_ATOMS: atom_id res chain seq x y z
N MET A 1 13.29 -2.98 1.64
CA MET A 1 12.20 -3.63 2.42
C MET A 1 11.42 -2.56 3.17
N LEU A 2 10.22 -2.84 3.70
CA LEU A 2 9.44 -1.82 4.45
C LEU A 2 10.25 -1.21 5.61
N SER A 3 11.11 -1.99 6.25
CA SER A 3 12.06 -1.49 7.27
C SER A 3 12.96 -0.35 6.80
N ASP A 4 13.31 -0.33 5.52
CA ASP A 4 14.26 0.60 4.93
C ASP A 4 13.53 1.84 4.39
N GLU A 5 12.32 1.64 3.84
CA GLU A 5 11.51 2.70 3.24
C GLU A 5 10.78 3.56 4.28
N ILE A 6 10.25 2.95 5.35
CA ILE A 6 9.39 3.63 6.33
C ILE A 6 10.09 4.82 7.01
N PRO A 7 11.38 4.74 7.43
CA PRO A 7 12.10 5.90 7.95
C PRO A 7 12.16 7.07 6.95
N VAL A 8 12.47 6.77 5.69
CA VAL A 8 12.58 7.78 4.61
C VAL A 8 11.22 8.43 4.34
N ILE A 9 10.16 7.64 4.23
CA ILE A 9 8.80 8.14 3.98
C ILE A 9 8.32 9.00 5.16
N ARG A 10 8.62 8.60 6.40
CA ARG A 10 8.28 9.40 7.60
C ARG A 10 8.93 10.77 7.58
N GLU A 11 10.21 10.83 7.23
CA GLU A 11 10.94 12.10 7.14
C GLU A 11 10.39 12.95 5.98
N LEU A 12 10.31 12.38 4.78
CA LEU A 12 9.85 13.05 3.57
C LEU A 12 8.45 13.66 3.72
N LEU A 13 7.54 12.90 4.34
CA LEU A 13 6.14 13.31 4.53
C LEU A 13 5.86 13.89 5.92
N GLN A 14 6.88 14.05 6.76
CA GLN A 14 6.78 14.55 8.14
C GLN A 14 5.70 13.81 8.96
N LEU A 15 5.66 12.48 8.82
CA LEU A 15 4.65 11.66 9.48
C LEU A 15 5.02 11.37 10.95
N PRO A 16 4.03 11.33 11.85
CA PRO A 16 4.27 11.02 13.25
C PRO A 16 4.66 9.55 13.46
N THR A 17 5.26 9.27 14.61
CA THR A 17 5.48 7.90 15.10
C THR A 17 4.69 7.69 16.40
N PRO A 18 3.80 6.67 16.50
CA PRO A 18 3.48 5.70 15.47
C PRO A 18 2.75 6.33 14.27
N THR A 19 2.95 5.74 13.10
CA THR A 19 2.34 6.20 11.85
C THR A 19 1.07 5.42 11.59
N ARG A 20 -0.02 6.12 11.30
CA ARG A 20 -1.28 5.50 10.90
C ARG A 20 -1.16 4.93 9.49
N PHE A 21 -1.61 3.70 9.32
CA PHE A 21 -1.49 2.92 8.09
C PHE A 21 -2.83 2.28 7.72
N VAL A 22 -3.13 2.19 6.42
CA VAL A 22 -4.34 1.55 5.89
C VAL A 22 -3.92 0.35 5.07
N GLN A 23 -4.53 -0.80 5.35
CA GLN A 23 -4.48 -2.01 4.54
C GLN A 23 -5.85 -2.68 4.57
N ASP A 24 -6.17 -3.48 3.55
CA ASP A 24 -7.41 -4.25 3.54
C ASP A 24 -7.40 -5.37 4.60
N GLY A 25 -8.56 -6.00 4.79
CA GLY A 25 -8.74 -7.07 5.77
C GLY A 25 -8.32 -8.47 5.31
N ALA A 26 -7.50 -8.62 4.26
CA ALA A 26 -7.11 -9.93 3.74
C ALA A 26 -6.46 -10.81 4.84
N PRO A 27 -6.64 -12.15 4.81
CA PRO A 27 -6.09 -13.03 5.85
C PRO A 27 -4.59 -12.88 6.08
N ALA A 28 -3.80 -12.64 5.02
CA ALA A 28 -2.36 -12.43 5.11
C ALA A 28 -2.00 -11.15 5.91
N HIS A 29 -2.80 -10.09 5.81
CA HIS A 29 -2.59 -8.83 6.52
C HIS A 29 -2.92 -8.93 8.02
N ARG A 30 -3.76 -9.89 8.39
CA ARG A 30 -4.14 -10.20 9.79
C ARG A 30 -3.31 -11.30 10.42
N ALA A 31 -2.41 -11.94 9.66
CA ALA A 31 -1.56 -13.00 10.18
C ALA A 31 -0.68 -12.49 11.32
N LYS A 32 -0.37 -13.36 12.29
CA LYS A 32 0.45 -13.01 13.46
C LYS A 32 1.82 -12.46 13.08
N ALA A 33 2.46 -13.04 12.07
CA ALA A 33 3.75 -12.58 11.56
C ALA A 33 3.66 -11.15 11.00
N THR A 34 2.69 -10.89 10.12
CA THR A 34 2.49 -9.58 9.51
C THR A 34 2.16 -8.50 10.55
N THR A 35 1.24 -8.79 11.46
CA THR A 35 0.86 -7.86 12.53
C THR A 35 1.99 -7.56 13.51
N ALA A 36 2.83 -8.56 13.84
CA ALA A 36 4.04 -8.36 14.64
C ALA A 36 5.04 -7.45 13.92
N TYR A 37 5.29 -7.71 12.63
CA TYR A 37 6.21 -6.91 11.82
C TYR A 37 5.76 -5.45 11.69
N LEU A 38 4.47 -5.20 11.42
CA LEU A 38 3.92 -3.83 11.39
C LEU A 38 4.07 -3.10 12.74
N LYS A 39 3.90 -3.82 13.85
CA LYS A 39 4.09 -3.27 15.20
C LYS A 39 5.54 -2.90 15.48
N GLU A 40 6.50 -3.72 15.04
CA GLU A 40 7.94 -3.41 15.11
C GLU A 40 8.26 -2.12 14.35
N LEU A 41 7.65 -1.94 13.18
CA LEU A 41 7.79 -0.74 12.36
C LEU A 41 7.03 0.49 12.90
N LYS A 42 6.32 0.38 14.03
CA LYS A 42 5.44 1.45 14.58
C LYS A 42 4.35 1.89 13.60
N LEU A 43 3.81 0.94 12.85
CA LEU A 43 2.66 1.16 11.97
C LEU A 43 1.39 0.73 12.68
N GLU A 44 0.48 1.69 12.86
CA GLU A 44 -0.81 1.47 13.49
C GLU A 44 -1.89 1.36 12.42
N SER A 45 -2.50 0.19 12.31
CA SER A 45 -3.61 -0.01 11.38
C SER A 45 -4.80 0.86 11.80
N MET A 46 -5.33 1.67 10.88
CA MET A 46 -6.57 2.42 11.10
C MET A 46 -7.82 1.55 11.02
N GLY A 47 -7.67 0.28 10.64
CA GLY A 47 -8.79 -0.59 10.29
C GLY A 47 -9.38 -0.20 8.93
N HIS A 48 -9.87 -1.20 8.21
CA HIS A 48 -10.59 -0.99 6.96
C HIS A 48 -11.84 -1.89 6.98
N PRO A 49 -13.03 -1.34 6.75
CA PRO A 49 -14.25 -2.12 6.77
C PRO A 49 -14.27 -3.16 5.64
N PRO A 50 -14.87 -4.35 5.86
CA PRO A 50 -14.96 -5.37 4.82
C PRO A 50 -15.71 -4.85 3.58
N GLN A 51 -15.23 -5.22 2.39
CA GLN A 51 -15.85 -4.90 1.10
C GLN A 51 -15.94 -3.39 0.77
N SER A 52 -15.22 -2.52 1.48
CA SER A 52 -15.27 -1.06 1.30
C SER A 52 -14.11 -0.51 0.48
N ARG A 53 -13.93 -1.04 -0.72
CA ARG A 53 -12.84 -0.65 -1.63
C ARG A 53 -12.81 0.87 -1.90
N ASP A 54 -13.98 1.49 -1.96
CA ASP A 54 -14.18 2.94 -2.11
C ASP A 54 -13.50 3.77 -1.01
N LEU A 55 -13.30 3.20 0.17
CA LEU A 55 -12.62 3.86 1.30
C LEU A 55 -11.11 3.65 1.30
N ASN A 56 -10.54 2.93 0.34
CA ASN A 56 -9.09 2.73 0.24
C ASN A 56 -8.48 3.72 -0.77
N PRO A 57 -7.68 4.72 -0.33
CA PRO A 57 -7.12 5.73 -1.23
C PRO A 57 -6.29 5.16 -2.39
N ILE A 58 -5.71 3.97 -2.25
CA ILE A 58 -4.91 3.33 -3.31
C ILE A 58 -5.75 3.02 -4.56
N GLU A 59 -7.06 2.88 -4.42
CA GLU A 59 -7.96 2.54 -5.53
C GLU A 59 -8.12 3.70 -6.50
N ASN A 60 -8.02 4.94 -6.01
CA ASN A 60 -7.95 6.12 -6.86
C ASN A 60 -6.66 6.11 -7.68
N LEU A 61 -5.53 5.76 -7.07
CA LEU A 61 -4.25 5.64 -7.77
C LEU A 61 -4.30 4.53 -8.83
N TRP A 62 -4.88 3.37 -8.51
CA TRP A 62 -5.10 2.31 -9.50
C TRP A 62 -6.01 2.75 -10.65
N GLY A 63 -7.01 3.58 -10.39
CA GLY A 63 -7.84 4.20 -11.43
C GLY A 63 -6.99 4.99 -12.43
N ILE A 64 -6.10 5.85 -11.92
CA ILE A 64 -5.18 6.65 -12.73
C ILE A 64 -4.20 5.74 -13.51
N VAL A 65 -3.55 4.79 -12.84
CA VAL A 65 -2.58 3.87 -13.46
C VAL A 65 -3.24 3.09 -14.60
N LYS A 66 -4.45 2.56 -14.40
CA LYS A 66 -5.20 1.85 -15.45
C LYS A 66 -5.54 2.77 -16.62
N ALA A 67 -5.97 4.00 -16.34
CA ALA A 67 -6.29 4.97 -17.40
C ALA A 67 -5.06 5.28 -18.27
N GLU A 68 -3.87 5.41 -17.67
CA GLU A 68 -2.62 5.59 -18.41
C GLU A 68 -2.23 4.34 -19.22
N LEU A 69 -2.31 3.15 -18.63
CA LEU A 69 -2.05 1.89 -19.33
C LEU A 69 -2.99 1.66 -20.52
N HIS A 70 -4.23 2.14 -20.45
CA HIS A 70 -5.17 2.05 -21.57
C HIS A 70 -4.78 2.94 -22.76
N LYS A 71 -3.96 3.98 -22.58
CA LYS A 71 -3.46 4.82 -23.68
C LYS A 71 -2.40 4.10 -24.51
N THR A 72 -1.63 3.22 -23.89
CA THR A 72 -0.61 2.41 -24.56
C THR A 72 -0.64 1.01 -23.95
N PRO A 73 -1.55 0.14 -24.43
CA PRO A 73 -1.74 -1.18 -23.86
C PRO A 73 -0.48 -2.03 -23.98
N ALA A 74 0.02 -2.52 -22.85
CA ALA A 74 1.08 -3.53 -22.81
C ALA A 74 0.58 -4.84 -23.44
N THR A 75 1.43 -5.51 -24.22
CA THR A 75 1.09 -6.77 -24.88
C THR A 75 1.72 -7.99 -24.22
N ASP A 76 2.78 -7.76 -23.44
CA ASP A 76 3.41 -8.77 -22.60
C ASP A 76 3.85 -8.20 -21.23
N LEU A 77 4.53 -9.03 -20.44
CA LEU A 77 4.98 -8.66 -19.10
C LEU A 77 6.15 -7.67 -19.11
N ASP A 78 6.99 -7.69 -20.15
CA ASP A 78 8.16 -6.82 -20.22
C ASP A 78 7.73 -5.41 -20.61
N ASP A 79 6.79 -5.28 -21.55
CA ASP A 79 6.07 -4.04 -21.86
C ASP A 79 5.45 -3.41 -20.60
N LEU A 80 4.75 -4.23 -19.79
CA LEU A 80 4.05 -3.74 -18.59
C LEU A 80 5.02 -3.29 -17.48
N ARG A 81 6.21 -3.91 -17.41
CA ARG A 81 7.27 -3.52 -16.46
C ARG A 81 7.99 -2.25 -16.88
N GLY A 82 7.98 -1.92 -18.17
CA GLY A 82 8.74 -0.81 -18.74
C GLY A 82 10.25 -1.09 -18.79
N ASN A 83 10.64 -2.36 -18.94
CA ASN A 83 12.04 -2.82 -19.04
C ASN A 83 12.56 -2.83 -20.48
#